data_AF-A0A7Y0N290-F1
#
_entry.id   AF-A0A7Y0N290-F1
#
_cell.length_a   1.000
_cell.length_b   1.000
_cell.length_c   1.000
_cell.angle_alpha   90.00
_cell.angle_beta   90.00
_cell.angle_gamma   90.00
#
_symmetry.space_group_name_H-M   'P 1'
#
loop_
_entity.id
_entity.type
_entity.pdbx_description
1 polymer ?
#
loop_
_entity_poly.entity_id
_entity_poly.type
_entity_poly.pdbx_seq_one_letter_code
_entity_poly.pdbx_strand_id
1 'polypeptide(L)'
;LIMGGPMMGFTLPHSQVPITKTANCILAPTRHEISAHQYEMECIRCGQCAEACPASLLPQQLQWHAKADEYDKLEELNLKDCIECGACAFVCPSKIPLVQYYRQAKAEIRTRTQEAEAAERAKLRFEEKKARMEREKAERENRFKKAADDRRKEM
;
A
#
# COMPACT_ATOMS: atom_id res chain seq x y z
N LEU A 1 22.23 -10.51 8.71
CA LEU A 1 21.91 -11.20 7.43
C LEU A 1 20.97 -10.30 6.65
N ILE A 2 21.25 -10.06 5.38
CA ILE A 2 20.42 -9.26 4.48
C ILE A 2 19.93 -10.20 3.37
N MET A 3 18.63 -10.23 3.14
CA MET A 3 18.04 -10.94 2.00
C MET A 3 17.94 -9.98 0.81
N GLY A 4 18.52 -10.34 -0.32
CA GLY A 4 18.66 -9.51 -1.51
C GLY A 4 20.03 -8.82 -1.62
N GLY A 5 20.15 -7.88 -2.55
CA GLY A 5 21.40 -7.15 -2.82
C GLY A 5 21.71 -6.06 -1.78
N PRO A 6 22.91 -5.45 -1.84
CA PRO A 6 23.34 -4.45 -0.85
C PRO A 6 22.50 -3.17 -0.85
N MET A 7 21.81 -2.88 -1.96
CA MET A 7 21.02 -1.65 -2.15
C MET A 7 19.52 -1.88 -1.93
N MET A 8 18.99 -3.01 -2.39
CA MET A 8 17.55 -3.31 -2.37
C MET A 8 17.14 -4.32 -1.29
N GLY A 9 18.10 -5.02 -0.71
CA GLY A 9 17.85 -6.05 0.28
C GLY A 9 17.31 -5.49 1.59
N PHE A 10 16.76 -6.38 2.40
CA PHE A 10 16.24 -6.07 3.73
C PHE A 10 16.87 -6.96 4.79
N THR A 11 17.00 -6.43 5.99
CA THR A 11 17.57 -7.15 7.13
C THR A 11 16.62 -8.24 7.59
N LEU A 12 17.13 -9.47 7.72
CA LEU A 12 16.37 -10.57 8.29
C LEU A 12 16.35 -10.47 9.83
N PRO A 13 15.21 -10.77 10.48
CA PRO A 13 15.09 -10.72 11.94
C PRO A 13 15.96 -11.78 12.63
N HIS A 14 16.15 -12.95 12.02
CA HIS A 14 16.98 -14.03 12.53
C HIS A 14 17.45 -14.97 11.40
N SER A 15 18.38 -15.88 11.71
CA SER A 15 18.97 -16.82 10.74
C SER A 15 18.06 -18.00 10.35
N GLN A 16 17.02 -18.28 11.14
CA GLN A 16 16.08 -19.38 10.88
C GLN A 16 14.94 -19.04 9.91
N VAL A 17 14.99 -17.89 9.23
CA VAL A 17 13.95 -17.52 8.24
C VAL A 17 14.10 -18.41 7.00
N PRO A 18 13.02 -19.07 6.52
CA PRO A 18 13.10 -19.93 5.34
C PRO A 18 13.38 -19.12 4.08
N ILE A 19 14.11 -19.73 3.14
CA ILE A 19 14.43 -19.14 1.83
C ILE A 19 13.36 -19.58 0.82
N THR A 20 12.82 -18.62 0.07
CA THR A 20 11.85 -18.87 -1.02
C THR A 20 12.54 -18.82 -2.38
N LYS A 21 11.89 -19.35 -3.43
CA LYS A 21 12.37 -19.25 -4.83
C LYS A 21 12.61 -17.80 -5.29
N THR A 22 11.95 -16.83 -4.65
CA THR A 22 12.08 -15.41 -4.94
C THR A 22 13.32 -14.77 -4.28
N ALA A 23 14.02 -15.48 -3.40
CA ALA A 23 15.24 -14.99 -2.78
C ALA A 23 16.40 -15.05 -3.79
N ASN A 24 16.89 -13.88 -4.20
CA ASN A 24 17.99 -13.77 -5.16
C ASN A 24 19.35 -14.12 -4.53
N CYS A 25 19.67 -13.48 -3.40
CA CYS A 25 20.92 -13.72 -2.68
C CYS A 25 20.77 -13.44 -1.17
N ILE A 26 21.70 -13.93 -0.36
CA ILE A 26 21.82 -13.60 1.06
C ILE A 26 23.20 -13.02 1.29
N LEU A 27 23.25 -11.83 1.88
CA LEU A 27 24.49 -11.20 2.30
C LEU A 27 24.69 -11.40 3.80
N ALA A 28 25.86 -11.90 4.17
CA ALA A 28 26.32 -12.07 5.54
C ALA A 28 27.60 -11.24 5.81
N PRO A 29 27.53 -9.91 5.65
CA PRO A 29 28.69 -9.05 5.78
C PRO A 29 29.11 -8.93 7.26
N THR A 30 30.40 -8.81 7.47
CA THR A 30 31.01 -8.43 8.73
C THR A 30 30.77 -6.94 9.01
N ARG A 31 30.98 -6.52 10.26
CA ARG A 31 30.76 -5.12 10.69
C ARG A 31 31.68 -4.10 10.01
N HIS A 32 32.78 -4.57 9.41
CA HIS A 32 33.72 -3.73 8.67
C HIS A 32 33.34 -3.57 7.19
N GLU A 33 32.55 -4.50 6.64
CA GLU A 33 32.15 -4.49 5.22
C GLU A 33 30.91 -3.63 4.96
N ILE A 34 30.12 -3.35 5.98
CA ILE A 34 28.98 -2.45 5.91
C ILE A 34 29.13 -1.34 6.95
N SER A 35 29.07 -0.09 6.48
CA SER A 35 29.04 1.08 7.35
C SER A 35 27.91 0.96 8.36
N ALA A 36 28.19 1.24 9.63
CA ALA A 36 27.17 1.37 10.65
C ALA A 36 26.10 2.39 10.23
N HIS A 37 24.87 2.19 10.71
CA HIS A 37 23.77 3.14 10.52
C HIS A 37 24.24 4.54 10.91
N GLN A 38 24.34 5.42 9.91
CA GLN A 38 24.64 6.82 10.13
C GLN A 38 23.36 7.51 10.56
N TYR A 39 23.48 8.49 11.47
CA TYR A 39 22.34 9.28 11.91
C TYR A 39 21.74 10.03 10.72
N GLU A 40 20.42 9.99 10.61
CA GLU A 40 19.70 10.78 9.63
C GLU A 40 19.88 12.27 9.96
N MET A 41 20.33 13.04 8.98
CA MET A 41 20.43 14.51 9.06
C MET A 41 19.31 15.16 8.25
N GLU A 42 19.06 16.44 8.50
CA GLU A 42 18.05 17.21 7.77
C GLU A 42 18.41 17.34 6.28
N CYS A 43 17.37 17.40 5.43
CA CYS A 43 17.54 17.57 4.00
C CYS A 43 18.10 18.97 3.67
N ILE A 44 19.32 19.02 3.15
CA ILE A 44 19.98 20.27 2.70
C ILE A 44 19.58 20.72 1.28
N ARG A 45 18.62 20.04 0.66
CA ARG A 45 18.08 20.36 -0.69
C ARG A 45 19.13 20.39 -1.80
N CYS A 46 20.10 19.47 -1.78
CA CYS A 46 21.19 19.41 -2.77
C CYS A 46 20.82 18.93 -4.19
N GLY A 47 19.60 18.39 -4.41
CA GLY A 47 19.16 17.94 -5.74
C GLY A 47 19.69 16.59 -6.25
N GLN A 48 20.78 16.06 -5.69
CA GLN A 48 21.45 14.83 -6.15
C GLN A 48 20.53 13.60 -6.25
N CYS A 49 19.52 13.51 -5.37
CA CYS A 49 18.57 12.40 -5.38
C CYS A 49 17.70 12.37 -6.65
N ALA A 50 17.36 13.52 -7.22
CA ALA A 50 16.57 13.61 -8.45
C ALA A 50 17.40 13.20 -9.67
N GLU A 51 18.67 13.64 -9.73
CA GLU A 51 19.60 13.29 -10.81
C GLU A 51 19.90 11.78 -10.86
N ALA A 52 20.03 11.14 -9.70
CA ALA A 52 20.31 9.71 -9.60
C ALA A 52 19.06 8.83 -9.80
N CYS A 53 17.87 9.39 -9.91
CA CYS A 53 16.63 8.62 -9.96
C CYS A 53 16.42 8.03 -11.37
N PRO A 54 16.40 6.69 -11.55
CA PRO A 54 16.19 6.08 -12.86
C PRO A 54 14.76 6.24 -13.39
N ALA A 55 13.80 6.52 -12.50
CA ALA A 55 12.40 6.77 -12.85
C ALA A 55 12.08 8.27 -13.02
N SER A 56 13.09 9.14 -12.96
CA SER A 56 12.94 10.60 -13.09
C SER A 56 11.89 11.23 -12.16
N LEU A 57 11.73 10.66 -10.96
CA LEU A 57 10.86 11.20 -9.92
C LEU A 57 11.53 12.36 -9.17
N LEU A 58 10.79 12.99 -8.25
CA LEU A 58 11.29 14.00 -7.33
C LEU A 58 11.38 13.46 -5.89
N PRO A 59 12.45 12.72 -5.51
CA PRO A 59 12.56 12.09 -4.19
C PRO A 59 12.43 13.08 -3.03
N GLN A 60 12.90 14.31 -3.20
CA GLN A 60 12.78 15.34 -2.17
C GLN A 60 11.32 15.63 -1.80
N GLN A 61 10.46 15.86 -2.80
CA GLN A 61 9.04 16.14 -2.57
C GLN A 61 8.34 14.90 -2.02
N LEU A 62 8.61 13.73 -2.61
CA LEU A 62 8.07 12.46 -2.12
C LEU A 62 8.45 12.21 -0.65
N GLN A 63 9.67 12.56 -0.23
CA GLN A 63 10.10 12.38 1.16
C GLN A 63 9.36 13.31 2.11
N TRP A 64 9.10 14.56 1.71
CA TRP A 64 8.35 15.51 2.55
C TRP A 64 6.90 15.06 2.72
N HIS A 65 6.22 14.70 1.64
CA HIS A 65 4.85 14.21 1.70
C HIS A 65 4.74 12.85 2.41
N ALA A 66 5.72 11.97 2.25
CA ALA A 66 5.77 10.71 2.98
C ALA A 66 5.98 10.90 4.50
N LYS A 67 6.80 11.87 4.92
CA LYS A 67 6.95 12.21 6.34
C LYS A 67 5.72 12.90 6.94
N ALA A 68 4.95 13.61 6.11
CA ALA A 68 3.75 14.32 6.52
C ALA A 68 2.48 13.45 6.44
N ASP A 69 2.60 12.16 6.10
CA ASP A 69 1.47 11.24 5.89
C ASP A 69 0.44 11.76 4.85
N GLU A 70 0.91 12.55 3.86
CA GLU A 70 0.09 13.13 2.80
C GLU A 70 0.04 12.19 1.59
N TYR A 71 -0.69 11.07 1.73
CA TYR A 71 -0.73 9.99 0.74
C TYR A 71 -1.36 10.39 -0.60
N ASP A 72 -2.36 11.27 -0.60
CA ASP A 72 -3.03 11.71 -1.84
C ASP A 72 -2.03 12.43 -2.77
N LYS A 73 -1.21 13.32 -2.21
CA LYS A 73 -0.14 14.01 -2.95
C LYS A 73 0.96 13.06 -3.42
N LEU A 74 1.24 12.01 -2.67
CA LEU A 74 2.19 10.98 -3.10
C LEU A 74 1.68 10.22 -4.32
N GLU A 75 0.38 9.97 -4.41
CA GLU A 75 -0.23 9.39 -5.61
C GLU A 75 -0.17 10.35 -6.80
N GLU A 76 -0.45 11.64 -6.60
CA GLU A 76 -0.31 12.69 -7.63
C GLU A 76 1.14 12.80 -8.14
N LEU A 77 2.13 12.62 -7.27
CA LEU A 77 3.55 12.62 -7.60
C LEU A 77 4.06 11.26 -8.13
N ASN A 78 3.15 10.35 -8.49
CA ASN A 78 3.46 9.03 -9.05
C ASN A 78 4.40 8.18 -8.19
N LEU A 79 4.21 8.18 -6.86
CA LEU A 79 4.98 7.31 -5.95
C LEU A 79 4.93 5.82 -6.37
N LYS A 80 3.85 5.39 -7.03
CA LYS A 80 3.67 4.03 -7.56
C LYS A 80 4.80 3.62 -8.52
N ASP A 81 5.38 4.56 -9.27
CA ASP A 81 6.44 4.31 -10.25
C ASP A 81 7.82 4.10 -9.61
N CYS A 82 7.98 4.45 -8.33
CA CYS A 82 9.24 4.26 -7.64
C CYS A 82 9.58 2.75 -7.54
N ILE A 83 10.63 2.27 -8.18
CA ILE A 83 11.02 0.84 -8.13
C ILE A 83 11.84 0.45 -6.88
N GLU A 84 11.94 1.34 -5.89
CA GLU A 84 12.64 1.07 -4.61
C GLU A 84 14.12 0.65 -4.77
N CYS A 85 14.78 1.15 -5.82
CA CYS A 85 16.16 0.77 -6.19
C CYS A 85 17.25 1.23 -5.20
N GLY A 86 16.97 2.21 -4.33
CA GLY A 86 17.95 2.70 -3.35
C GLY A 86 18.91 3.78 -3.84
N ALA A 87 18.93 4.11 -5.14
CA ALA A 87 19.88 5.07 -5.71
C ALA A 87 19.84 6.43 -5.02
N CYS A 88 18.64 6.95 -4.77
CA CYS A 88 18.44 8.24 -4.11
C CYS A 88 18.96 8.28 -2.65
N ALA A 89 18.83 7.17 -1.90
CA ALA A 89 19.29 7.07 -0.53
C ALA A 89 20.83 6.96 -0.46
N PHE A 90 21.43 6.27 -1.43
CA PHE A 90 22.88 6.09 -1.50
C PHE A 90 23.63 7.40 -1.77
N VAL A 91 23.15 8.20 -2.73
CA VAL A 91 23.78 9.49 -3.07
C VAL A 91 23.48 10.59 -2.06
N CYS A 92 22.53 10.38 -1.13
CA CYS A 92 22.12 11.43 -0.20
C CYS A 92 23.26 11.82 0.77
N PRO A 93 23.71 13.09 0.79
CA PRO A 93 24.72 13.54 1.73
C PRO A 93 24.19 13.57 3.17
N SER A 94 22.90 13.82 3.35
CA SER A 94 22.21 13.79 4.65
C SER A 94 21.88 12.39 5.15
N LYS A 95 22.23 11.33 4.38
CA LYS A 95 22.02 9.92 4.74
C LYS A 95 20.56 9.57 5.09
N ILE A 96 19.61 10.28 4.48
CA ILE A 96 18.18 10.07 4.68
C ILE A 96 17.79 8.72 4.05
N PRO A 97 17.12 7.82 4.78
CA PRO A 97 16.69 6.52 4.27
C PRO A 97 15.43 6.63 3.40
N LEU A 98 15.54 7.36 2.27
CA LEU A 98 14.41 7.72 1.38
C LEU A 98 13.53 6.52 1.00
N VAL A 99 14.15 5.39 0.64
CA VAL A 99 13.42 4.18 0.22
C VAL A 99 12.59 3.56 1.34
N GLN A 100 13.00 3.71 2.61
CA GLN A 100 12.21 3.18 3.74
C GLN A 100 10.89 3.94 3.86
N TYR A 101 10.91 5.27 3.74
CA TYR A 101 9.70 6.09 3.74
C TYR A 101 8.78 5.75 2.56
N TYR A 102 9.34 5.54 1.36
CA TYR A 102 8.53 5.18 0.19
C TYR A 102 7.90 3.80 0.32
N ARG A 103 8.63 2.82 0.86
CA ARG A 103 8.10 1.48 1.14
C ARG A 103 6.93 1.53 2.11
N GLN A 104 7.09 2.27 3.21
CA GLN A 104 6.03 2.49 4.18
C GLN A 104 4.82 3.17 3.54
N ALA A 105 5.04 4.25 2.80
CA ALA A 105 3.96 5.00 2.18
C ALA A 105 3.21 4.18 1.12
N LYS A 106 3.90 3.39 0.31
CA LYS A 106 3.27 2.46 -0.64
C LYS A 106 2.47 1.36 0.05
N ALA A 107 2.99 0.81 1.15
CA ALA A 107 2.28 -0.19 1.93
C ALA A 107 0.98 0.40 2.50
N GLU A 108 1.03 1.61 3.03
CA GLU A 108 -0.13 2.30 3.57
C GLU A 108 -1.17 2.64 2.49
N ILE A 109 -0.75 3.19 1.35
CA ILE A 109 -1.62 3.43 0.19
C ILE A 109 -2.32 2.13 -0.22
N ARG A 110 -1.57 1.03 -0.32
CA ARG A 110 -2.13 -0.28 -0.68
C ARG A 110 -3.17 -0.76 0.32
N THR A 111 -2.91 -0.64 1.63
CA THR A 111 -3.87 -1.01 2.68
C THR A 111 -5.16 -0.21 2.54
N ARG A 112 -5.05 1.11 2.38
CA ARG A 112 -6.21 2.00 2.19
C ARG A 112 -7.02 1.65 0.94
N THR A 113 -6.35 1.37 -0.18
CA THR A 113 -7.03 0.94 -1.41
C THR A 113 -7.81 -0.36 -1.18
N GLN A 114 -7.20 -1.34 -0.50
CA GLN A 114 -7.84 -2.63 -0.22
C GLN A 114 -9.05 -2.48 0.71
N GLU A 115 -8.95 -1.62 1.73
CA GLU A 115 -10.05 -1.31 2.64
C GLU A 115 -11.21 -0.62 1.91
N ALA A 116 -10.91 0.36 1.04
CA ALA A 116 -11.90 1.02 0.22
C ALA A 116 -12.63 0.04 -0.73
N GLU A 117 -11.88 -0.83 -1.41
CA GLU A 117 -12.46 -1.89 -2.27
C GLU A 117 -13.29 -2.90 -1.47
N ALA A 118 -12.88 -3.24 -0.25
CA ALA A 118 -13.65 -4.11 0.64
C ALA A 118 -14.95 -3.44 1.08
N ALA A 119 -14.91 -2.16 1.44
CA ALA A 119 -16.07 -1.37 1.81
C ALA A 119 -17.07 -1.24 0.66
N GLU A 120 -16.62 -0.93 -0.56
CA GLU A 120 -17.47 -0.89 -1.75
C GLU A 120 -18.13 -2.25 -2.04
N ARG A 121 -17.37 -3.35 -1.97
CA ARG A 121 -17.94 -4.69 -2.12
C ARG A 121 -18.97 -5.03 -1.04
N ALA A 122 -18.77 -4.57 0.18
CA ALA A 122 -19.73 -4.76 1.26
C ALA A 122 -21.03 -3.97 1.03
N LYS A 123 -20.93 -2.71 0.55
CA LYS A 123 -22.09 -1.89 0.17
C LYS A 123 -22.93 -2.56 -0.92
N LEU A 124 -22.30 -2.99 -2.01
CA LEU A 124 -22.97 -3.67 -3.11
C LEU A 124 -23.74 -4.91 -2.63
N ARG A 125 -23.09 -5.76 -1.81
CA ARG A 125 -23.74 -6.95 -1.23
C ARG A 125 -24.93 -6.61 -0.33
N PHE A 126 -24.83 -5.51 0.41
CA PHE A 126 -25.93 -5.05 1.26
C PHE A 126 -27.12 -4.57 0.44
N GLU A 127 -26.87 -3.79 -0.61
CA GLU A 127 -27.89 -3.29 -1.53
C GLU A 127 -28.60 -4.43 -2.26
N GLU A 128 -27.86 -5.42 -2.79
CA GLU A 128 -28.42 -6.62 -3.42
C GLU A 128 -29.31 -7.42 -2.45
N LYS A 129 -28.86 -7.60 -1.21
CA LYS A 129 -29.65 -8.29 -0.17
C LYS A 129 -30.92 -7.52 0.17
N LYS A 130 -30.84 -6.20 0.28
CA LYS A 130 -31.99 -5.33 0.57
C LYS A 130 -33.02 -5.42 -0.57
N ALA A 131 -32.59 -5.34 -1.81
CA ALA A 131 -33.45 -5.49 -2.99
C ALA A 131 -34.10 -6.88 -3.09
N ARG A 132 -33.40 -7.95 -2.68
CA ARG A 132 -34.00 -9.29 -2.58
C ARG A 132 -35.09 -9.35 -1.51
N MET A 133 -34.82 -8.85 -0.31
CA MET A 133 -35.79 -8.84 0.80
C MET A 133 -37.04 -8.01 0.47
N GLU A 134 -36.88 -6.88 -0.20
CA GLU A 134 -38.01 -6.03 -0.63
C GLU A 134 -38.89 -6.74 -1.68
N ARG A 135 -38.29 -7.46 -2.63
CA ARG A 135 -39.02 -8.30 -3.60
C ARG A 135 -39.81 -9.41 -2.91
N GLU A 136 -39.17 -10.16 -2.01
CA GLU A 136 -39.83 -11.22 -1.25
C GLU A 136 -40.98 -10.68 -0.37
N LYS A 137 -40.79 -9.51 0.25
CA LYS A 137 -41.84 -8.84 1.03
C LYS A 137 -43.02 -8.41 0.14
N ALA A 138 -42.76 -7.80 -1.01
CA ALA A 138 -43.78 -7.38 -1.95
C ALA A 138 -44.57 -8.57 -2.53
N GLU A 139 -43.89 -9.67 -2.87
CA GLU A 139 -44.54 -10.92 -3.30
C GLU A 139 -45.45 -11.49 -2.21
N ARG A 140 -44.98 -11.48 -0.96
CA ARG A 140 -45.76 -11.94 0.20
C ARG A 140 -46.99 -11.06 0.44
N GLU A 141 -46.85 -9.75 0.40
CA GLU A 141 -47.97 -8.80 0.53
C GLU A 141 -48.98 -8.96 -0.62
N ASN A 142 -48.50 -9.13 -1.86
CA ASN A 142 -49.36 -9.38 -3.02
C ASN A 142 -50.11 -10.71 -2.90
N ARG A 143 -49.46 -11.77 -2.39
CA ARG A 143 -50.13 -13.05 -2.12
C ARG A 143 -51.22 -12.93 -1.07
N PHE A 144 -50.97 -12.17 0.00
CA PHE A 144 -51.99 -11.90 1.02
C PHE A 144 -53.15 -11.05 0.49
N LYS A 145 -52.88 -10.02 -0.32
CA LYS A 145 -53.92 -9.20 -0.97
C LYS A 145 -54.80 -10.03 -1.90
N LYS A 146 -54.20 -10.82 -2.80
CA LYS A 146 -54.94 -11.74 -3.69
C LYS A 146 -55.84 -12.69 -2.89
N ALA A 147 -55.31 -13.35 -1.86
CA ALA A 147 -56.09 -14.24 -1.01
C ALA A 147 -57.19 -13.55 -0.19
N ALA A 148 -57.07 -12.24 0.07
CA ALA A 148 -58.13 -11.46 0.71
C ALA A 148 -59.22 -11.06 -0.30
N ASP A 149 -58.83 -10.66 -1.51
CA ASP A 149 -59.75 -10.32 -2.60
C ASP A 149 -60.57 -11.53 -3.06
N ASP A 150 -59.94 -12.71 -3.15
CA ASP A 150 -60.61 -13.97 -3.50
C ASP A 150 -61.68 -14.32 -2.44
N ARG A 151 -61.33 -14.22 -1.15
CA ARG A 151 -62.30 -14.42 -0.04
C ARG A 151 -63.46 -13.42 -0.06
N ARG A 152 -63.25 -12.21 -0.57
CA ARG A 152 -64.27 -11.17 -0.66
C ARG A 152 -65.21 -11.34 -1.85
N LYS A 153 -64.79 -12.07 -2.89
CA LYS A 153 -65.63 -12.44 -4.05
C LYS A 153 -66.51 -13.67 -3.80
N GLU A 154 -66.13 -14.53 -2.85
CA GLU A 154 -66.90 -15.72 -2.47
C GLU A 154 -68.03 -15.44 -1.47
N MET A 155 -68.11 -14.21 -0.93
CA MET A 155 -69.23 -13.69 -0.12
C MET A 155 -70.24 -12.94 -0.98
#